data_AF-A0A257TGY4-F1
#
_entry.id   AF-A0A257TGY4-F1
#
_cell.length_a   1.000
_cell.length_b   1.000
_cell.length_c   1.000
_cell.angle_alpha   90.00
_cell.angle_beta   90.00
_cell.angle_gamma   90.00
#
_symmetry.space_group_name_H-M   'P 1'
#
loop_
_entity.id
_entity.type
_entity.pdbx_description
1 polymer ?
#
loop_
_entity_poly.entity_id
_entity_poly.type
_entity_poly.pdbx_seq_one_letter_code
_entity_poly.pdbx_strand_id
1 'polypeptide(L)'
;MHYLTDARGIVISISMLAFSLTATGCGTTNWSDTARTGTEQLLISTAIDEAVGNIDFAPLSHRKVYLDTDPLDGSVGRHYLTSCLRQRMLSQQCIVKEKLSEADYVVEVRAGTIGTDRHEDLIGIPATELSVPV
;
A
#
# COMPACT_ATOMS: atom_id res chain seq x y z
N MET A 1 63.84 -9.49 -19.60
CA MET A 1 63.11 -9.76 -18.33
C MET A 1 62.51 -8.47 -17.76
N HIS A 2 61.84 -7.65 -18.58
CA HIS A 2 61.12 -6.43 -18.16
C HIS A 2 59.65 -6.42 -18.62
N TYR A 3 59.31 -7.20 -19.66
CA TYR A 3 57.93 -7.37 -20.17
C TYR A 3 57.01 -8.16 -19.22
N LEU A 4 57.59 -9.02 -18.37
CA LEU A 4 56.84 -9.87 -17.43
C LEU A 4 56.33 -9.11 -16.20
N THR A 5 56.93 -7.95 -15.87
CA THR A 5 56.51 -7.09 -14.76
C THR A 5 55.33 -6.18 -15.13
N ASP A 6 55.26 -5.69 -16.37
CA ASP A 6 54.13 -4.90 -16.89
C ASP A 6 52.85 -5.74 -16.99
N ALA A 7 52.96 -6.97 -17.50
CA ALA A 7 51.83 -7.88 -17.62
C ALA A 7 51.20 -8.22 -16.25
N ARG A 8 52.02 -8.32 -15.19
CA ARG A 8 51.53 -8.57 -13.83
C ARG A 8 50.81 -7.35 -13.24
N GLY A 9 51.29 -6.14 -13.51
CA GLY A 9 50.63 -4.90 -13.08
C GLY A 9 49.27 -4.71 -13.75
N ILE A 10 49.18 -4.96 -15.06
CA ILE A 10 47.93 -4.84 -15.83
C ILE A 10 46.87 -5.85 -15.34
N VAL A 11 47.28 -7.11 -15.07
CA VAL A 11 46.36 -8.15 -14.57
C VAL A 11 45.81 -7.80 -13.18
N ILE A 12 46.64 -7.22 -12.30
CA ILE A 12 46.21 -6.79 -10.96
C ILE A 12 45.21 -5.63 -11.06
N SER A 13 45.46 -4.64 -11.92
CA SER A 13 44.54 -3.51 -12.12
C SER A 13 43.19 -3.93 -12.71
N ILE A 14 43.18 -4.87 -13.68
CA ILE A 14 41.94 -5.42 -14.25
C ILE A 14 41.16 -6.21 -13.19
N SER A 15 41.83 -7.00 -12.35
CA SER A 15 41.20 -7.76 -11.28
C SER A 15 40.58 -6.87 -10.20
N MET A 16 41.24 -5.76 -9.85
CA MET A 16 40.72 -4.79 -8.87
C MET A 16 39.51 -4.03 -9.41
N LEU A 17 39.54 -3.65 -10.69
CA LEU A 17 38.40 -2.99 -11.34
C LEU A 17 37.20 -3.93 -11.42
N ALA A 18 37.40 -5.20 -11.81
CA ALA A 18 36.34 -6.20 -11.85
C ALA A 18 35.70 -6.44 -10.47
N PHE A 19 36.49 -6.45 -9.40
CA PHE A 19 35.99 -6.62 -8.03
C PHE A 19 35.17 -5.42 -7.53
N SER A 20 35.53 -4.21 -7.96
CA SER A 20 34.79 -3.01 -7.60
C SER A 20 33.42 -2.92 -8.29
N LEU A 21 33.24 -3.53 -9.46
CA LEU A 21 31.95 -3.61 -10.16
C LEU A 21 30.99 -4.63 -9.54
N THR A 22 31.47 -5.67 -8.84
CA THR A 22 30.61 -6.68 -8.21
C THR A 22 30.19 -6.33 -6.79
N ALA A 23 30.76 -5.27 -6.20
CA ALA A 23 30.51 -4.88 -4.81
C ALA A 23 29.31 -3.91 -4.61
N THR A 24 28.74 -3.36 -5.68
CA THR A 24 27.56 -2.49 -5.59
C THR A 24 26.27 -3.29 -5.79
N GLY A 25 25.96 -4.17 -4.85
CA GLY A 25 24.63 -4.79 -4.75
C GLY A 25 23.69 -3.90 -3.95
N CYS A 26 22.82 -3.15 -4.62
CA CYS A 26 21.70 -2.48 -3.96
C CYS A 26 20.53 -3.47 -3.91
N GLY A 27 20.46 -4.28 -2.85
CA GLY A 27 19.34 -5.18 -2.63
C GLY A 27 18.18 -4.45 -1.97
N THR A 28 17.00 -4.47 -2.60
CA THR A 28 15.75 -4.12 -1.93
C THR A 28 15.25 -5.34 -1.17
N THR A 29 15.07 -5.22 0.15
CA THR A 29 14.51 -6.30 0.99
C THR A 29 13.10 -5.90 1.40
N ASN A 30 12.11 -6.68 0.95
CA ASN A 30 10.75 -6.57 1.46
C ASN A 30 10.67 -7.31 2.80
N TRP A 31 10.68 -6.57 3.90
CA TRP A 31 10.37 -7.12 5.21
C TRP A 31 8.93 -6.77 5.58
N SER A 32 8.08 -7.79 5.66
CA SER A 32 6.72 -7.65 6.16
C SER A 32 6.26 -8.96 6.79
N ASP A 33 5.90 -8.91 8.07
CA ASP A 33 5.27 -10.05 8.76
C ASP A 33 3.75 -10.13 8.48
N THR A 34 3.22 -9.17 7.70
CA THR A 34 1.81 -9.08 7.28
C THR A 34 1.66 -9.24 5.78
N ALA A 35 0.44 -9.55 5.32
CA ALA A 35 0.13 -9.73 3.89
C ALA A 35 0.41 -8.51 3.00
N ARG A 36 0.56 -7.31 3.59
CA ARG A 36 0.94 -6.06 2.91
C ARG A 36 2.02 -5.36 3.70
N THR A 37 2.84 -4.57 3.03
CA THR A 37 3.86 -3.73 3.69
C THR A 37 3.19 -2.62 4.52
N GLY A 38 3.88 -2.14 5.57
CA GLY A 38 3.39 -1.01 6.36
C GLY A 38 3.17 0.26 5.53
N THR A 39 4.01 0.50 4.52
CA THR A 39 3.87 1.64 3.61
C THR A 39 2.60 1.55 2.77
N GLU A 40 2.28 0.37 2.22
CA GLU A 40 1.03 0.16 1.47
C GLU A 40 -0.20 0.41 2.34
N GLN A 41 -0.21 -0.11 3.57
CA GLN A 41 -1.31 0.12 4.51
C GLN A 41 -1.50 1.61 4.82
N LEU A 42 -0.39 2.34 5.06
CA LEU A 42 -0.42 3.78 5.34
C LEU A 42 -0.91 4.61 4.15
N LEU A 43 -0.48 4.26 2.93
CA LEU A 43 -0.94 4.93 1.70
C LEU A 43 -2.44 4.73 1.49
N ILE A 44 -2.94 3.50 1.67
CA ILE A 44 -4.36 3.18 1.53
C ILE A 44 -5.19 3.92 2.58
N SER A 45 -4.79 3.90 3.86
CA SER A 45 -5.55 4.58 4.92
C SER A 45 -5.58 6.09 4.70
N THR A 46 -4.44 6.70 4.32
CA THR A 46 -4.36 8.14 4.03
C THR A 46 -5.25 8.52 2.85
N ALA A 47 -5.22 7.74 1.76
CA ALA A 47 -6.07 7.99 0.61
C ALA A 47 -7.57 7.87 0.94
N ILE A 48 -7.94 6.91 1.79
CA ILE A 48 -9.32 6.77 2.29
C ILE A 48 -9.72 8.00 3.10
N ASP A 49 -8.88 8.45 4.03
CA ASP A 49 -9.20 9.59 4.90
C ASP A 49 -9.38 10.88 4.10
N GLU A 50 -8.50 11.13 3.12
CA GLU A 50 -8.63 12.27 2.21
C GLU A 50 -9.89 12.19 1.35
N ALA A 51 -10.18 11.03 0.76
CA ALA A 51 -11.37 10.84 -0.07
C ALA A 51 -12.66 11.05 0.73
N VAL A 52 -12.76 10.44 1.92
CA VAL A 52 -13.92 10.58 2.81
C VAL A 52 -14.06 12.01 3.33
N GLY A 53 -12.94 12.68 3.63
CA GLY A 53 -12.94 14.08 4.08
C GLY A 53 -13.56 15.06 3.08
N ASN A 54 -13.50 14.74 1.79
CA ASN A 54 -14.09 15.53 0.70
C ASN A 54 -15.58 15.25 0.45
N ILE A 55 -16.16 14.23 1.10
CA ILE A 55 -17.59 13.91 0.94
C ILE A 55 -18.43 14.84 1.84
N ASP A 56 -19.49 15.39 1.27
CA ASP A 56 -20.46 16.20 2.00
C ASP A 56 -21.80 15.48 2.18
N PHE A 57 -22.12 15.13 3.43
CA PHE A 57 -23.40 14.60 3.89
C PHE A 57 -24.32 15.64 4.53
N ALA A 58 -23.98 16.95 4.51
CA ALA A 58 -24.86 18.00 5.01
C ALA A 58 -26.30 17.94 4.47
N PRO A 59 -26.56 17.56 3.19
CA PRO A 59 -27.92 17.37 2.69
C PRO A 59 -28.74 16.29 3.43
N LEU A 60 -28.07 15.36 4.11
CA LEU A 60 -28.67 14.27 4.89
C LEU A 60 -28.64 14.56 6.41
N SER A 61 -28.34 15.79 6.81
CA SER A 61 -28.35 16.20 8.23
C SER A 61 -29.72 15.93 8.87
N HIS A 62 -29.69 15.41 10.09
CA HIS A 62 -30.86 14.99 10.89
C HIS A 62 -31.77 13.93 10.25
N ARG A 63 -31.36 13.32 9.12
CA ARG A 63 -32.10 12.23 8.49
C ARG A 63 -31.64 10.88 9.04
N LYS A 64 -32.54 9.90 9.09
CA LYS A 64 -32.19 8.51 9.38
C LYS A 64 -31.63 7.88 8.11
N VAL A 65 -30.39 7.45 8.15
CA VAL A 65 -29.68 6.92 6.99
C VAL A 65 -29.15 5.53 7.31
N TYR A 66 -29.38 4.58 6.40
CA TYR A 66 -28.70 3.30 6.40
C TYR A 66 -27.51 3.39 5.44
N LEU A 67 -26.32 3.05 5.93
CA LEU A 67 -25.11 3.01 5.11
C LEU A 67 -24.96 1.59 4.56
N ASP A 68 -25.14 1.43 3.26
CA ASP A 68 -24.94 0.18 2.55
C ASP A 68 -23.48 0.09 2.07
N THR A 69 -22.78 -0.92 2.56
CA THR A 69 -21.38 -1.20 2.21
C THR A 69 -21.18 -2.57 1.58
N ASP A 70 -22.26 -3.27 1.26
CA ASP A 70 -22.21 -4.59 0.62
C ASP A 70 -21.46 -4.54 -0.73
N PRO A 71 -21.55 -3.47 -1.56
CA PRO A 71 -20.77 -3.38 -2.79
C PRO A 71 -19.25 -3.26 -2.59
N LEU A 72 -18.79 -3.01 -1.36
CA LEU A 72 -17.36 -2.96 -1.03
C LEU A 72 -16.79 -4.33 -0.66
N ASP A 73 -17.58 -5.40 -0.67
CA ASP A 73 -17.10 -6.72 -0.30
C ASP A 73 -15.95 -7.20 -1.19
N GLY A 74 -14.93 -7.77 -0.54
CA GLY A 74 -13.65 -8.12 -1.17
C GLY A 74 -12.70 -6.96 -1.41
N SER A 75 -13.13 -5.70 -1.22
CA SER A 75 -12.25 -4.53 -1.38
C SER A 75 -11.25 -4.39 -0.23
N VAL A 76 -10.05 -3.93 -0.56
CA VAL A 76 -8.99 -3.65 0.41
C VAL A 76 -9.41 -2.47 1.28
N GLY A 77 -9.20 -2.58 2.60
CA GLY A 77 -9.50 -1.49 3.53
C GLY A 77 -10.99 -1.22 3.73
N ARG A 78 -11.90 -2.08 3.26
CA ARG A 78 -13.36 -1.87 3.34
C ARG A 78 -13.83 -1.51 4.75
N HIS A 79 -13.33 -2.21 5.77
CA HIS A 79 -13.72 -1.97 7.16
C HIS A 79 -13.32 -0.58 7.63
N TYR A 80 -12.11 -0.14 7.28
CA TYR A 80 -11.63 1.19 7.60
C TYR A 80 -12.46 2.26 6.86
N LEU A 81 -12.70 2.07 5.55
CA LEU A 81 -13.55 2.96 4.76
C LEU A 81 -14.97 3.08 5.35
N THR A 82 -15.61 1.96 5.69
CA THR A 82 -16.94 1.96 6.34
C THR A 82 -16.90 2.73 7.65
N SER A 83 -15.88 2.53 8.49
CA SER A 83 -15.72 3.27 9.74
C SER A 83 -15.53 4.78 9.53
N CYS A 84 -14.68 5.19 8.59
CA CYS A 84 -14.45 6.60 8.27
C CYS A 84 -15.72 7.27 7.73
N LEU A 85 -16.49 6.59 6.88
CA LEU A 85 -17.77 7.08 6.38
C LEU A 85 -18.78 7.27 7.50
N ARG A 86 -18.92 6.30 8.41
CA ARG A 86 -19.80 6.43 9.57
C ARG A 86 -19.37 7.61 10.45
N GLN A 87 -18.08 7.77 10.72
CA GLN A 87 -17.55 8.91 11.47
C GLN A 87 -17.89 10.24 10.79
N ARG A 88 -17.69 10.34 9.47
CA ARG A 88 -17.98 11.55 8.69
C ARG A 88 -19.48 11.88 8.69
N MET A 89 -20.35 10.90 8.47
CA MET A 89 -21.80 11.07 8.54
C MET A 89 -22.25 11.55 9.93
N LEU A 90 -21.73 10.94 10.99
CA LEU A 90 -22.02 11.36 12.37
C LEU A 90 -21.54 12.79 12.65
N SER A 91 -20.36 13.17 12.14
CA SER A 91 -19.83 14.54 12.28
C SER A 91 -20.72 15.59 11.59
N GLN A 92 -21.47 15.19 10.57
CA GLN A 92 -22.42 16.04 9.83
C GLN A 92 -23.88 15.82 10.27
N GLN A 93 -24.09 15.29 11.48
CA GLN A 93 -25.39 15.15 12.14
C GLN A 93 -26.36 14.20 11.43
N CYS A 94 -25.87 13.28 10.61
CA CYS A 94 -26.68 12.18 10.10
C CYS A 94 -26.99 11.17 11.22
N ILE A 95 -28.20 10.61 11.21
CA ILE A 95 -28.61 9.58 12.17
C ILE A 95 -28.41 8.22 11.51
N VAL A 96 -27.23 7.63 11.68
CA VAL A 96 -26.91 6.32 11.08
C VAL A 96 -27.69 5.20 11.78
N LYS A 97 -28.37 4.36 11.00
CA LYS A 97 -29.16 3.21 11.47
C LYS A 97 -28.51 1.90 11.05
N GLU A 98 -28.63 0.88 11.90
CA GLU A 98 -28.11 -0.47 11.62
C GLU A 98 -29.06 -1.31 10.77
N LYS A 99 -30.33 -0.92 10.66
CA LYS A 99 -31.34 -1.66 9.91
C LYS A 99 -31.92 -0.79 8.82
N LEU A 100 -32.04 -1.38 7.63
CA LEU A 100 -32.67 -0.76 6.47
C LEU A 100 -34.11 -0.29 6.77
N SER A 101 -34.87 -1.06 7.55
CA SER A 101 -36.26 -0.75 7.91
C SER A 101 -36.44 0.49 8.80
N GLU A 102 -35.37 0.97 9.43
CA GLU A 102 -35.42 2.12 10.35
C GLU A 102 -34.94 3.43 9.69
N ALA A 103 -34.48 3.36 8.44
CA ALA A 103 -33.90 4.48 7.72
C ALA A 103 -34.89 5.10 6.73
N ASP A 104 -34.79 6.42 6.56
CA ASP A 104 -35.54 7.17 5.56
C ASP A 104 -34.78 7.18 4.22
N TYR A 105 -33.44 7.05 4.28
CA TYR A 105 -32.56 7.06 3.12
C TYR A 105 -31.53 5.92 3.18
N VAL A 106 -31.15 5.44 2.00
CA VAL A 106 -30.05 4.49 1.81
C VAL A 106 -28.91 5.22 1.12
N VAL A 107 -27.72 5.17 1.71
CA VAL A 107 -26.48 5.64 1.09
C VAL A 107 -25.67 4.41 0.71
N GLU A 108 -25.64 4.09 -0.57
CA GLU A 108 -24.82 3.03 -1.12
C GLU A 108 -23.41 3.56 -1.39
N VAL A 109 -22.41 2.87 -0.85
CA VAL A 109 -21.01 3.21 -1.04
C VAL A 109 -20.42 2.35 -2.13
N ARG A 110 -19.74 2.98 -3.09
CA ARG A 110 -19.04 2.31 -4.17
C ARG A 110 -17.63 2.84 -4.28
N ALA A 111 -16.68 1.94 -4.49
CA ALA A 111 -15.31 2.28 -4.84
C ALA A 111 -14.94 1.59 -6.15
N GLY A 112 -14.48 2.37 -7.14
CA GLY A 112 -14.05 1.80 -8.42
C GLY A 112 -12.75 1.00 -8.28
N THR A 113 -11.83 1.47 -7.44
CA THR A 113 -10.59 0.78 -7.08
C THR A 113 -10.09 1.35 -5.75
N ILE A 114 -9.58 0.50 -4.88
CA ILE A 114 -8.83 0.88 -3.68
C ILE A 114 -7.55 0.05 -3.68
N GLY A 115 -6.41 0.70 -3.78
CA GLY A 115 -5.13 0.01 -3.80
C GLY A 115 -3.96 0.95 -4.08
N THR A 116 -2.77 0.37 -4.06
CA THR A 116 -1.53 1.04 -4.41
C THR A 116 -0.88 0.30 -5.55
N ASP A 117 -0.27 1.03 -6.48
CA ASP A 117 0.59 0.42 -7.48
C ASP A 117 1.99 0.21 -6.90
N ARG A 118 2.63 -0.89 -7.29
CA ARG A 118 3.99 -1.22 -6.85
C ARG A 118 4.83 -1.48 -8.08
N HIS A 119 5.83 -0.63 -8.29
CA HIS A 119 6.85 -0.83 -9.31
C HIS A 119 8.17 -1.20 -8.64
N GLU A 120 8.73 -2.35 -9.01
CA GLU A 120 10.05 -2.76 -8.57
C GLU A 120 10.94 -3.04 -9.77
N ASP A 121 11.95 -2.19 -9.94
CA ASP A 121 13.02 -2.41 -10.91
C ASP A 121 14.15 -3.16 -10.20
N LEU A 122 14.31 -4.44 -10.55
CA LEU A 122 15.37 -5.29 -10.01
C LEU A 122 16.63 -5.13 -10.87
N ILE A 123 17.63 -4.39 -10.35
CA ILE A 123 18.99 -4.38 -10.89
C ILE A 123 19.90 -5.15 -9.92
N GLY A 124 20.17 -6.42 -10.21
CA GLY A 124 21.07 -7.26 -9.40
C GLY A 124 20.59 -8.71 -9.23
N ILE A 125 21.03 -9.35 -8.14
CA ILE A 125 20.65 -10.72 -7.79
C ILE A 125 19.26 -10.69 -7.12
N PRO A 126 18.28 -11.47 -7.61
CA PRO A 126 16.91 -11.45 -7.09
C PRO A 126 16.87 -11.93 -5.63
N ALA A 127 15.88 -11.43 -4.88
CA ALA A 127 15.61 -11.90 -3.54
C ALA A 127 15.33 -13.42 -3.58
N THR A 128 16.18 -14.19 -2.88
CA THR A 128 15.98 -15.63 -2.70
C THR A 128 15.26 -15.82 -1.37
N GLU A 129 14.02 -16.31 -1.41
CA GLU A 129 13.32 -16.67 -0.19
C GLU A 129 13.95 -17.93 0.40
N LEU A 130 14.86 -17.75 1.36
CA LEU A 130 15.30 -18.83 2.21
C LEU A 130 14.16 -19.15 3.18
N SER A 131 13.36 -20.16 2.86
CA SER A 131 12.42 -20.71 3.83
C SER A 131 13.25 -21.34 4.96
N VAL A 132 13.35 -20.64 6.08
CA VAL A 132 13.86 -21.21 7.32
C VAL A 132 12.64 -21.83 8.00
N PRO A 133 12.56 -23.16 8.15
CA PRO A 133 11.48 -23.77 8.88
C PRO A 133 11.55 -23.31 10.34
N VAL A 134 10.48 -22.69 10.81
CA VAL A 134 10.20 -22.46 12.24
C VAL A 134 9.58 -23.70 12.86
#